data_AF-A0A7S1F867-F1
#
_entry.id   AF-A0A7S1F867-F1
#
_cell.length_a   1.000
_cell.length_b   1.000
_cell.length_c   1.000
_cell.angle_alpha   90.00
_cell.angle_beta   90.00
_cell.angle_gamma   90.00
#
_symmetry.space_group_name_H-M   'P 1'
#
loop_
_entity.id
_entity.type
_entity.pdbx_description
1 polymer ?
#
loop_
_entity_poly.entity_id
_entity_poly.type
_entity_poly.pdbx_seq_one_letter_code
_entity_poly.pdbx_strand_id
1 'polypeptide(L)'
;RNFCGPPGFLRKRSERRDQGFLVPQQEIKRDLSPSELSSAVRRASLRGDGNMRTWRGYADLALFHMGSLAPNQLALVTNGFARALVPDKNLFQRVAERTVDQLDRFEPRDLALLL
;
A
#
# COMPACT_ATOMS: atom_id res chain seq x y z
N ARG A 1 38.77 11.59 27.45
CA ARG A 1 38.24 10.51 26.57
C ARG A 1 36.73 10.45 26.75
N ASN A 2 35.97 11.22 25.98
CA ASN A 2 34.50 11.14 25.98
C ASN A 2 34.06 10.95 24.52
N PHE A 3 33.38 9.84 24.27
CA PHE A 3 32.88 9.41 22.97
C PHE A 3 31.65 10.25 22.57
N CYS A 4 31.70 10.91 21.41
CA CYS A 4 30.51 11.38 20.69
C CYS A 4 30.14 10.33 19.64
N GLY A 5 29.13 9.52 19.92
CA GLY A 5 28.38 8.76 18.91
C GLY A 5 27.12 9.54 18.52
N PRO A 6 26.66 9.49 17.26
CA PRO A 6 25.49 10.24 16.82
C PRO A 6 24.20 9.67 17.44
N PRO A 7 23.24 10.51 17.84
CA PRO A 7 21.99 10.03 18.42
C PRO A 7 21.10 9.37 17.35
N GLY A 8 20.58 8.21 17.74
CA GLY A 8 19.85 7.27 16.90
C GLY A 8 18.61 7.86 16.22
N PHE A 9 18.50 7.51 14.94
CA PHE A 9 17.30 7.65 14.12
C PHE A 9 16.28 6.58 14.54
N LEU A 10 15.67 6.75 15.72
CA LEU A 10 14.64 5.85 16.24
C LEU A 10 13.24 6.42 16.02
N ARG A 11 12.54 5.81 15.06
CA ARG A 11 11.09 5.57 15.01
C ARG A 11 10.20 6.56 15.79
N LYS A 12 9.65 7.56 15.10
CA LYS A 12 8.34 8.13 15.47
C LYS A 12 7.28 7.69 14.47
N ARG A 13 6.68 6.52 14.72
CA ARG A 13 5.54 6.00 13.92
C ARG A 13 4.46 5.35 14.79
N SER A 14 4.17 5.91 15.98
CA SER A 14 3.11 5.37 16.84
C SER A 14 2.42 6.44 17.68
N GLU A 15 1.86 7.47 17.05
CA GLU A 15 1.09 8.49 17.77
C GLU A 15 0.04 9.15 16.87
N ARG A 16 -0.84 8.32 16.29
CA ARG A 16 -2.17 8.72 15.81
C ARG A 16 -3.15 7.59 16.08
N ARG A 17 -3.50 7.41 17.35
CA ARG A 17 -4.76 6.80 17.77
C ARG A 17 -5.46 7.85 18.64
N ASP A 18 -6.78 7.74 18.70
CA ASP A 18 -7.70 8.63 19.40
C ASP A 18 -8.06 9.93 18.68
N GLN A 19 -8.75 9.78 17.55
CA GLN A 19 -9.96 10.56 17.35
C GLN A 19 -11.07 9.63 16.87
N GLY A 20 -12.07 9.46 17.73
CA GLY A 20 -13.30 8.76 17.40
C GLY A 20 -13.92 9.35 16.15
N PHE A 21 -13.99 8.55 15.12
CA PHE A 21 -14.79 8.83 13.93
C PHE A 21 -15.60 7.58 13.67
N LEU A 22 -16.93 7.69 13.78
CA LEU A 22 -17.85 6.66 13.31
C LEU A 22 -17.48 6.35 11.86
N VAL A 23 -16.93 5.15 11.63
CA VAL A 23 -16.44 4.73 10.33
C VAL A 23 -17.64 4.34 9.48
N PRO A 24 -17.91 5.01 8.35
CA PRO A 24 -18.78 4.44 7.33
C PRO A 24 -18.05 3.21 6.80
N GLN A 25 -18.58 2.01 7.04
CA GLN A 25 -18.07 0.80 6.39
C GLN A 25 -18.28 1.00 4.88
N GLN A 26 -17.22 1.38 4.17
CA GLN A 26 -17.30 1.50 2.73
C GLN A 26 -17.41 0.09 2.14
N GLU A 27 -18.62 -0.22 1.71
CA GLU A 27 -18.92 -1.36 0.86
C GLU A 27 -17.99 -1.31 -0.35
N ILE A 28 -17.20 -2.37 -0.57
CA ILE A 28 -16.28 -2.43 -1.70
C ILE A 28 -17.15 -2.43 -2.96
N LYS A 29 -17.17 -1.30 -3.68
CA LYS A 29 -17.74 -1.27 -5.02
C LYS A 29 -16.98 -2.28 -5.86
N ARG A 30 -17.69 -3.27 -6.42
CA ARG A 30 -17.09 -4.37 -7.17
C ARG A 30 -16.45 -3.92 -8.50
N ASP A 31 -16.74 -2.69 -8.92
CA ASP A 31 -16.32 -2.13 -10.21
C ASP A 31 -15.37 -0.93 -10.05
N LEU A 32 -14.37 -1.03 -9.16
CA LEU A 32 -13.37 0.04 -9.01
C LEU A 32 -12.40 0.02 -10.20
N SER A 33 -12.23 1.16 -10.85
CA SER A 33 -11.15 1.30 -11.85
C SER A 33 -9.76 1.14 -11.18
N PRO A 34 -8.70 0.79 -11.93
CA PRO A 34 -7.34 0.61 -11.37
C PRO A 34 -6.82 1.85 -10.61
N SER A 35 -7.19 3.05 -11.08
CA SER A 35 -6.86 4.32 -10.43
C SER A 35 -7.63 4.53 -9.12
N GLU A 36 -8.92 4.20 -9.11
CA GLU A 36 -9.74 4.29 -7.90
C GLU A 36 -9.34 3.25 -6.86
N LEU A 37 -8.99 2.04 -7.29
CA LEU A 37 -8.48 0.97 -6.44
C LEU A 37 -7.19 1.39 -5.71
N SER A 38 -6.18 1.83 -6.47
CA SER A 38 -4.90 2.27 -5.87
C SER A 38 -5.10 3.46 -4.91
N SER A 39 -5.98 4.39 -5.27
CA SER A 39 -6.36 5.50 -4.39
C SER A 39 -7.10 5.04 -3.14
N ALA A 40 -8.01 4.06 -3.26
CA ALA A 40 -8.76 3.49 -2.15
C ALA A 40 -7.84 2.74 -1.18
N VAL A 41 -6.96 1.89 -1.70
CA VAL A 41 -5.93 1.16 -0.93
C VAL A 41 -5.03 2.15 -0.19
N ARG A 42 -4.54 3.18 -0.87
CA ARG A 42 -3.72 4.23 -0.23
C ARG A 42 -4.48 4.91 0.90
N ARG A 43 -5.73 5.34 0.69
CA ARG A 43 -6.55 5.97 1.73
C ARG A 43 -6.81 5.03 2.91
N ALA A 44 -7.15 3.77 2.64
CA ALA A 44 -7.36 2.76 3.68
C ALA A 44 -6.11 2.53 4.53
N SER A 45 -4.93 2.47 3.88
CA SER A 45 -3.64 2.36 4.57
C SER A 45 -3.31 3.58 5.44
N LEU A 46 -3.75 4.77 5.04
CA LEU A 46 -3.52 6.01 5.79
C LEU A 46 -4.45 6.14 6.98
N ARG A 47 -5.68 5.62 6.87
CA ARG A 47 -6.63 5.55 7.98
C ARG A 47 -6.29 4.47 9.01
N GLY A 48 -5.46 3.50 8.62
CA GLY A 48 -5.17 2.34 9.46
C GLY A 48 -6.36 1.39 9.56
N ASP A 49 -7.13 1.25 8.46
CA ASP A 49 -8.28 0.34 8.42
C ASP A 49 -7.79 -1.09 8.69
N GLY A 50 -8.21 -1.69 9.80
CA GLY A 50 -7.80 -3.06 10.19
C GLY A 50 -8.68 -4.17 9.65
N ASN A 51 -9.69 -3.86 8.82
CA ASN A 51 -10.67 -4.84 8.37
C ASN A 51 -10.08 -5.75 7.28
N MET A 52 -9.67 -6.96 7.68
CA MET A 52 -9.07 -7.96 6.79
C MET A 52 -9.99 -8.35 5.61
N ARG A 53 -11.32 -8.31 5.78
CA ARG A 53 -12.25 -8.60 4.66
C ARG A 53 -12.14 -7.54 3.57
N THR A 54 -11.98 -6.28 3.96
CA THR A 54 -11.80 -5.16 3.03
C THR A 54 -10.48 -5.30 2.26
N TRP A 55 -9.40 -5.61 2.96
CA TRP A 55 -8.09 -5.82 2.33
C TRP A 55 -8.07 -7.02 1.38
N ARG A 56 -8.76 -8.11 1.72
CA ARG A 56 -8.90 -9.25 0.82
C ARG A 56 -9.62 -8.87 -0.47
N GLY A 57 -10.72 -8.09 -0.38
CA GLY A 57 -11.39 -7.59 -1.57
C GLY A 57 -10.52 -6.65 -2.42
N TYR A 58 -9.68 -5.83 -1.79
CA TYR A 58 -8.68 -5.04 -2.53
C TYR A 58 -7.63 -5.91 -3.20
N ALA A 59 -7.19 -7.00 -2.56
CA ALA A 59 -6.22 -7.92 -3.15
C ALA A 59 -6.82 -8.63 -4.37
N ASP A 60 -8.05 -9.14 -4.25
CA ASP A 60 -8.76 -9.79 -5.36
C ASP A 60 -8.93 -8.83 -6.56
N LEU A 61 -9.31 -7.57 -6.30
CA LEU A 61 -9.43 -6.54 -7.34
C LEU A 61 -8.08 -6.15 -7.95
N ALA A 62 -7.02 -6.07 -7.14
CA ALA A 62 -5.67 -5.75 -7.62
C ALA A 62 -5.13 -6.88 -8.52
N LEU A 63 -5.37 -8.13 -8.14
CA LEU A 63 -5.03 -9.30 -8.95
C LEU A 63 -5.82 -9.35 -10.26
N PHE A 64 -7.11 -9.00 -10.22
CA PHE A 64 -7.95 -8.90 -11.42
C PHE A 64 -7.44 -7.83 -12.40
N HIS A 65 -7.03 -6.67 -11.89
CA HIS A 65 -6.51 -5.55 -12.69
C HIS A 65 -4.98 -5.57 -12.87
N MET A 66 -4.30 -6.66 -12.52
CA MET A 66 -2.84 -6.71 -12.48
C MET A 66 -2.18 -6.34 -13.81
N GLY A 67 -2.80 -6.74 -14.92
CA GLY A 67 -2.32 -6.45 -16.27
C GLY A 67 -2.52 -5.00 -16.72
N SER A 68 -3.48 -4.29 -16.14
CA SER A 68 -3.85 -2.91 -16.52
C SER A 68 -3.36 -1.85 -15.53
N LEU A 69 -2.79 -2.25 -14.40
CA LEU A 69 -2.21 -1.32 -13.43
C LEU A 69 -0.95 -0.65 -13.99
N ALA A 70 -0.96 0.69 -13.97
CA ALA A 70 0.20 1.50 -14.29
C ALA A 70 1.27 1.42 -13.18
N PRO A 71 2.56 1.69 -13.48
CA PRO A 71 3.66 1.62 -12.51
C PRO A 71 3.40 2.37 -11.19
N ASN A 72 2.89 3.59 -11.27
CA ASN A 72 2.53 4.39 -10.10
C ASN A 72 1.42 3.74 -9.26
N GLN A 73 0.44 3.10 -9.89
CA GLN A 73 -0.66 2.42 -9.21
C GLN A 73 -0.16 1.14 -8.51
N LEU A 74 0.75 0.40 -9.15
CA LEU A 74 1.43 -0.75 -8.55
C LEU A 74 2.15 -0.33 -7.27
N ALA A 75 2.95 0.73 -7.35
CA ALA A 75 3.67 1.26 -6.20
C ALA A 75 2.72 1.66 -5.06
N LEU A 76 1.61 2.34 -5.36
CA LEU A 76 0.62 2.73 -4.36
C LEU A 76 -0.10 1.54 -3.70
N VAL A 77 -0.43 0.51 -4.48
CA VAL A 77 -1.06 -0.71 -3.95
C VAL A 77 -0.07 -1.42 -3.03
N THR A 78 1.14 -1.72 -3.48
CA THR A 78 2.19 -2.38 -2.69
C THR A 78 2.47 -1.62 -1.41
N ASN A 79 2.67 -0.30 -1.51
CA ASN A 79 2.90 0.54 -0.36
C ASN A 79 1.73 0.50 0.63
N GLY A 80 0.48 0.52 0.14
CA GLY A 80 -0.70 0.45 0.98
C GLY A 80 -0.78 -0.86 1.77
N PHE A 81 -0.56 -2.00 1.12
CA PHE A 81 -0.56 -3.32 1.76
C PHE A 81 0.59 -3.47 2.78
N ALA A 82 1.80 -3.02 2.41
CA ALA A 82 2.95 -3.02 3.30
C ALA A 82 2.71 -2.14 4.54
N ARG A 83 2.10 -0.97 4.37
CA ARG A 83 1.76 -0.05 5.46
C ARG A 83 0.67 -0.59 6.38
N ALA A 84 -0.30 -1.30 5.82
CA ALA A 84 -1.38 -1.93 6.57
C ALA A 84 -0.94 -3.20 7.32
N LEU A 85 0.30 -3.66 7.11
CA LEU A 85 0.82 -4.91 7.65
C LEU A 85 -0.07 -6.11 7.26
N VAL A 86 -0.60 -6.09 6.04
CA VAL A 86 -1.41 -7.17 5.47
C VAL A 86 -0.55 -7.97 4.51
N PRO A 87 0.01 -9.11 4.94
CA PRO A 87 0.81 -9.95 4.06
C PRO A 87 -0.11 -10.74 3.11
N ASP A 88 0.00 -10.45 1.81
CA ASP A 88 -0.58 -11.29 0.75
C ASP A 88 0.54 -11.72 -0.20
N LYS A 89 1.04 -12.94 0.00
CA LYS A 89 2.18 -13.48 -0.77
C LYS A 89 1.89 -13.50 -2.27
N ASN A 90 0.66 -13.81 -2.66
CA ASN A 90 0.29 -13.90 -4.07
C ASN A 90 0.30 -12.50 -4.70
N LEU A 91 -0.30 -11.51 -4.03
CA LEU A 91 -0.26 -10.13 -4.47
C LEU A 91 1.18 -9.62 -4.62
N PHE A 92 2.02 -9.76 -3.59
CA PHE A 92 3.41 -9.28 -3.65
C PHE A 92 4.23 -9.98 -4.74
N GLN A 93 4.03 -11.29 -4.94
CA GLN A 93 4.68 -12.03 -6.00
C GLN A 93 4.28 -11.50 -7.38
N ARG A 94 2.98 -11.34 -7.64
CA ARG A 94 2.47 -10.83 -8.92
C ARG A 94 2.91 -9.40 -9.19
N VAL A 95 2.96 -8.56 -8.16
CA VAL A 95 3.49 -7.20 -8.32
C VAL A 95 4.99 -7.25 -8.64
N ALA A 96 5.78 -8.10 -7.99
CA ALA A 96 7.20 -8.22 -8.28
C ALA A 96 7.45 -8.65 -9.73
N GLU A 97 6.77 -9.70 -10.20
CA GLU A 97 6.81 -10.14 -11.60
C GLU A 97 6.46 -8.99 -12.55
N ARG A 98 5.36 -8.27 -12.26
CA ARG A 98 4.91 -7.18 -13.13
C ARG A 98 5.81 -5.95 -13.10
N THR A 99 6.52 -5.75 -11.99
CA THR A 99 7.48 -4.64 -11.83
C THR A 99 8.70 -4.88 -12.69
N VAL A 100 9.18 -6.13 -12.77
CA VAL A 100 10.30 -6.49 -13.67
C VAL A 100 9.94 -6.20 -15.13
N ASP A 101 8.73 -6.56 -15.57
CA ASP A 101 8.27 -6.29 -16.94
C ASP A 101 8.17 -4.80 -17.29
N GLN A 102 7.98 -3.95 -16.29
CA GLN A 102 7.69 -2.52 -16.48
C GLN A 102 8.76 -1.62 -15.88
N LEU A 103 9.92 -2.17 -15.51
CA LEU A 103 10.95 -1.48 -14.73
C LEU A 103 11.37 -0.15 -15.36
N ASP A 104 11.53 -0.13 -16.69
CA ASP A 104 11.92 1.06 -17.46
C ASP A 104 10.86 2.17 -17.49
N ARG A 105 9.63 1.87 -17.07
CA ARG A 105 8.49 2.80 -17.04
C ARG A 105 8.23 3.39 -15.67
N PHE A 106 8.99 2.96 -14.65
CA PHE A 106 8.85 3.52 -13.32
C PHE A 106 9.62 4.83 -13.20
N GLU A 107 8.93 5.83 -12.67
CA GLU A 107 9.61 7.00 -12.15
C GLU A 107 10.37 6.64 -10.86
N PRO A 108 11.53 7.27 -10.57
CA PRO A 108 12.32 6.98 -9.37
C PRO A 108 11.51 7.08 -8.07
N ARG A 109 10.55 8.01 -8.02
CA ARG A 109 9.65 8.19 -6.88
C ARG A 109 8.72 7.00 -6.67
N ASP A 110 8.25 6.38 -7.75
CA ASP A 110 7.32 5.25 -7.67
C ASP A 110 8.06 3.98 -7.25
N LEU A 111 9.30 3.80 -7.73
CA LEU A 111 10.19 2.74 -7.24
C LEU A 111 10.45 2.87 -5.72
N ALA A 112 10.68 4.08 -5.23
CA ALA A 112 10.88 4.33 -3.80
C ALA A 112 9.62 4.06 -2.93
N LEU A 113 8.44 4.00 -3.53
CA LEU A 113 7.21 3.60 -2.83
C LEU A 113 7.00 2.09 -2.83
N LEU A 114 7.57 1.41 -3.83
CA LEU A 114 7.46 -0.03 -4.04
C LEU A 114 8.47 -0.84 -3.21
N LEU A 115 9.68 -0.29 -2.98
CA LEU A 115 10.77 -0.86 -2.18
C LEU A 115 10.69 -0.43 -0.70
#